data_AF-A0A1B6MR34-F1
#
_entry.id   AF-A0A1B6MR34-F1
#
_cell.length_a   1.000
_cell.length_b   1.000
_cell.length_c   1.000
_cell.angle_alpha   90.00
_cell.angle_beta   90.00
_cell.angle_gamma   90.00
#
_symmetry.space_group_name_H-M   'P 1'
#
loop_
_entity.id
_entity.type
_entity.pdbx_description
1 polymer ?
#
loop_
_entity_poly.entity_id
_entity_poly.type
_entity_poly.pdbx_seq_one_letter_code
_entity_poly.pdbx_strand_id
1 'polypeptide(L)'
;EQLEDLEDHRPFFTYWVTTVQILILFFSLFCYGLGPVGIDLHQESGMVLVTSLSLHEVEFNEPANFWIGPRAADLIHLGAKFAPCMRKDAKIIKEIEKGREKERETACCIRNDDSGCVQSSQADCSKTISTWKKWSPGDSGPGGRISGTVCGLDPKFCEAPPSVAPYEWPDDITKWPICRKTSRSSERQLRERQKDRLTAEHMVCEVIGHPCCIGIHGSCKITTREYCDFVHGYFHDEASLCSQVSCLDNVCGMIPFYSPEVPDQFYRLWTSLFLHAGIIHLAITLVLQWFMMRDLEKLTGSFRIMIIYLGSGMGGNLASSIFVPYRADVGPAGAQFGLLACLIVEVINCWQMLRNPHQALLKLVCIVLFLFLFGLL
;
A
#
# COMPACT_ATOMS: atom_id res chain seq x y z
N GLU A 1 -2.06 -55.05 5.00
CA GLU A 1 -0.99 -54.22 5.58
C GLU A 1 -0.85 -52.84 4.93
N GLN A 2 -0.12 -52.60 3.83
CA GLN A 2 0.04 -51.22 3.31
C GLN A 2 -1.26 -50.50 2.90
N LEU A 3 -2.29 -51.24 2.47
CA LEU A 3 -3.61 -50.68 2.13
C LEU A 3 -4.50 -50.41 3.35
N GLU A 4 -4.29 -51.13 4.46
CA GLU A 4 -5.04 -50.93 5.71
C GLU A 4 -4.46 -49.74 6.51
N ASP A 5 -3.15 -49.49 6.42
CA ASP A 5 -2.49 -48.29 6.98
C ASP A 5 -2.90 -46.98 6.25
N LEU A 6 -3.38 -47.08 5.01
CA LEU A 6 -3.91 -45.94 4.23
C LEU A 6 -5.32 -45.51 4.66
N GLU A 7 -6.10 -46.40 5.31
CA GLU A 7 -7.46 -46.10 5.75
C GLU A 7 -7.48 -45.17 6.98
N ASP A 8 -6.47 -45.21 7.84
CA ASP A 8 -6.40 -44.40 9.08
C ASP A 8 -5.58 -43.10 8.94
N HIS A 9 -5.10 -42.78 7.73
CA HIS A 9 -4.28 -41.60 7.50
C HIS A 9 -5.11 -40.30 7.52
N ARG A 10 -4.90 -39.49 8.56
CA ARG A 10 -5.51 -38.16 8.73
C ARG A 10 -4.68 -37.09 8.01
N PRO A 11 -5.27 -36.28 7.12
CA PRO A 11 -4.55 -35.25 6.36
C PRO A 11 -4.27 -34.00 7.23
N PHE A 12 -3.32 -34.12 8.16
CA PHE A 12 -2.99 -33.09 9.14
C PHE A 12 -2.61 -31.73 8.52
N PHE A 13 -1.80 -31.74 7.46
CA PHE A 13 -1.39 -30.50 6.81
C PHE A 13 -2.59 -29.84 6.13
N THR A 14 -3.40 -30.60 5.38
CA THR A 14 -4.62 -30.09 4.75
C THR A 14 -5.56 -29.44 5.79
N TYR A 15 -5.79 -30.10 6.93
CA TYR A 15 -6.59 -29.50 8.02
C TYR A 15 -5.99 -28.21 8.56
N TRP A 16 -4.68 -28.20 8.79
CA TRP A 16 -3.99 -27.03 9.31
C TRP A 16 -4.10 -25.84 8.35
N VAL A 17 -3.72 -26.01 7.08
CA VAL A 17 -3.71 -24.89 6.13
C VAL A 17 -5.11 -24.36 5.85
N THR A 18 -6.11 -25.24 5.71
CA THR A 18 -7.51 -24.80 5.51
C THR A 18 -8.04 -24.03 6.71
N THR A 19 -7.74 -24.48 7.93
CA THR A 19 -8.12 -23.77 9.17
C THR A 19 -7.47 -22.39 9.23
N VAL A 20 -6.18 -22.29 8.95
CA VAL A 20 -5.44 -21.02 8.94
C VAL A 20 -6.04 -20.04 7.93
N GLN A 21 -6.35 -20.51 6.71
CA GLN A 21 -6.96 -19.68 5.67
C GLN A 21 -8.34 -19.15 6.06
N ILE A 22 -9.17 -19.99 6.70
CA ILE A 22 -10.48 -19.59 7.22
C ILE A 22 -10.34 -18.52 8.30
N LEU A 23 -9.44 -18.73 9.27
CA LEU A 23 -9.22 -17.79 10.37
C LEU A 23 -8.69 -16.45 9.88
N ILE A 24 -7.76 -16.46 8.93
CA ILE A 24 -7.20 -15.23 8.36
C ILE A 24 -8.28 -14.44 7.63
N LEU A 25 -9.08 -15.08 6.77
CA LEU A 25 -10.16 -14.34 6.08
C LEU A 25 -11.18 -13.79 7.09
N PHE A 26 -11.56 -14.57 8.10
CA PHE A 26 -12.46 -14.11 9.15
C PHE A 26 -11.91 -12.85 9.85
N PHE A 27 -10.64 -12.87 10.23
CA PHE A 27 -9.98 -11.72 10.86
C PHE A 27 -9.87 -10.52 9.92
N SER A 28 -9.52 -10.74 8.65
CA SER A 28 -9.47 -9.67 7.64
C SER A 28 -10.82 -8.97 7.48
N LEU A 29 -11.91 -9.73 7.40
CA LEU A 29 -13.27 -9.19 7.30
C LEU A 29 -13.70 -8.46 8.59
N PHE A 30 -13.30 -8.97 9.75
CA PHE A 30 -13.62 -8.34 11.03
C PHE A 30 -12.93 -6.98 11.19
N CYS A 31 -11.65 -6.87 10.80
CA CYS A 31 -10.88 -5.63 10.97
C CYS A 31 -11.09 -4.60 9.87
N TYR A 32 -11.24 -5.03 8.60
CA TYR A 32 -11.27 -4.12 7.44
C TYR A 32 -12.64 -4.04 6.76
N GLY A 33 -13.57 -4.93 7.08
CA GLY A 33 -14.90 -4.96 6.49
C GLY A 33 -14.92 -5.48 5.05
N LEU A 34 -16.01 -5.16 4.36
CA LEU A 34 -16.25 -5.53 2.96
C LEU A 34 -16.06 -4.30 2.08
N GLY A 35 -15.29 -4.47 1.00
CA GLY A 35 -15.23 -3.48 -0.07
C GLY A 35 -16.50 -3.50 -0.93
N PRO A 36 -16.64 -2.56 -1.88
CA PRO A 36 -17.79 -2.49 -2.78
C PRO A 36 -17.89 -3.78 -3.61
N VAL A 37 -19.05 -4.43 -3.60
CA VAL A 37 -19.26 -5.70 -4.30
C VAL A 37 -19.67 -5.44 -5.75
N GLY A 38 -18.91 -6.00 -6.70
CA GLY A 38 -19.14 -5.79 -8.14
C GLY A 38 -17.95 -6.24 -8.98
N ILE A 39 -18.06 -6.09 -10.30
CA ILE A 39 -17.00 -6.43 -11.27
C ILE A 39 -16.32 -5.17 -11.80
N ASP A 40 -17.07 -4.07 -11.90
CA ASP A 40 -16.62 -2.80 -12.48
C ASP A 40 -16.13 -1.83 -11.39
N LEU A 41 -15.67 -0.66 -11.79
CA LEU A 41 -15.34 0.43 -10.88
C LEU A 41 -16.60 0.89 -10.14
N HIS A 42 -16.50 0.98 -8.81
CA HIS A 42 -17.48 1.65 -7.97
C HIS A 42 -17.10 3.13 -7.88
N GLN A 43 -18.00 3.99 -8.31
CA GLN A 43 -17.80 5.44 -8.25
C GLN A 43 -18.59 6.00 -7.07
N GLU A 44 -17.89 6.65 -6.14
CA GLU A 44 -18.47 7.41 -5.05
C GLU A 44 -18.29 8.90 -5.31
N SER A 45 -19.36 9.68 -5.11
CA SER A 45 -19.31 11.14 -5.18
C SER A 45 -19.80 11.78 -3.89
N GLY A 46 -19.17 12.89 -3.49
CA GLY A 46 -19.50 13.59 -2.26
C GLY A 46 -19.03 15.04 -2.28
N MET A 47 -19.76 15.91 -1.58
CA MET A 47 -19.34 17.29 -1.34
C MET A 47 -18.32 17.31 -0.20
N VAL A 48 -17.09 17.70 -0.51
CA VAL A 48 -15.98 17.68 0.46
C VAL A 48 -15.32 19.04 0.53
N LEU A 49 -14.94 19.47 1.74
CA LEU A 49 -14.19 20.71 1.92
C LEU A 49 -12.77 20.52 1.40
N VAL A 50 -12.35 21.32 0.42
CA VAL A 50 -11.00 21.28 -0.14
C VAL A 50 -10.13 22.41 0.43
N THR A 51 -8.86 22.45 0.03
CA THR A 51 -7.86 23.42 0.54
C THR A 51 -8.20 24.89 0.25
N SER A 52 -9.14 25.18 -0.66
CA SER A 52 -9.68 26.53 -0.86
C SER A 52 -10.78 26.93 0.15
N LEU A 53 -11.09 26.08 1.14
CA LEU A 53 -12.20 26.22 2.09
C LEU A 53 -13.57 26.38 1.40
N SER A 54 -13.71 25.77 0.22
CA SER A 54 -14.98 25.63 -0.49
C SER A 54 -15.35 24.16 -0.58
N LEU A 55 -16.66 23.89 -0.57
CA LEU A 55 -17.18 22.54 -0.82
C LEU A 55 -17.11 22.27 -2.33
N HIS A 56 -16.41 21.21 -2.71
CA HIS A 56 -16.36 20.71 -4.08
C HIS A 56 -16.92 19.30 -4.14
N GLU A 57 -17.60 18.99 -5.23
CA GLU A 57 -17.94 17.61 -5.55
C GLU A 57 -16.68 16.87 -5.96
N VAL A 58 -16.33 15.83 -5.21
CA VAL A 58 -15.18 14.96 -5.47
C VAL A 58 -15.72 13.61 -5.89
N GLU A 59 -15.19 13.08 -7.00
CA GLU A 59 -15.45 11.74 -7.48
C GLU A 59 -14.26 10.84 -7.16
N PHE A 60 -14.52 9.70 -6.53
CA PHE A 60 -13.52 8.68 -6.22
C PHE A 60 -13.94 7.35 -6.82
N ASN A 61 -13.04 6.73 -7.58
CA ASN A 61 -13.27 5.46 -8.26
C ASN A 61 -12.46 4.36 -7.57
N GLU A 62 -13.16 3.38 -6.99
CA GLU A 62 -12.56 2.22 -6.35
C GLU A 62 -12.91 0.93 -7.11
N PRO A 63 -11.95 0.03 -7.39
CA PRO A 63 -12.26 -1.26 -7.98
C PRO A 63 -13.15 -2.10 -7.06
N ALA A 64 -14.29 -2.54 -7.57
CA ALA A 64 -15.16 -3.45 -6.84
C ALA A 64 -14.53 -4.85 -6.69
N ASN A 65 -14.90 -5.53 -5.61
CA ASN A 65 -14.46 -6.87 -5.29
C ASN A 65 -15.59 -7.88 -5.48
N PHE A 66 -15.56 -8.60 -6.60
CA PHE A 66 -16.57 -9.61 -6.92
C PHE A 66 -16.51 -10.84 -6.00
N TRP A 67 -15.40 -11.05 -5.28
CA TRP A 67 -15.21 -12.20 -4.39
C TRP A 67 -15.92 -12.05 -3.04
N ILE A 68 -16.54 -10.89 -2.77
CA ILE A 68 -17.14 -10.52 -1.48
C ILE A 68 -16.08 -10.56 -0.38
N GLY A 69 -15.26 -9.51 -0.31
CA GLY A 69 -14.14 -9.42 0.62
C GLY A 69 -13.63 -8.00 0.83
N PRO A 70 -12.48 -7.84 1.52
CA PRO A 70 -11.86 -6.54 1.78
C PRO A 70 -11.45 -5.82 0.48
N ARG A 71 -11.08 -4.54 0.58
CA ARG A 71 -10.59 -3.78 -0.58
C ARG A 71 -9.18 -4.24 -0.97
N ALA A 72 -8.80 -4.01 -2.22
CA ALA A 72 -7.48 -4.39 -2.70
C ALA A 72 -6.35 -3.72 -1.89
N ALA A 73 -6.54 -2.46 -1.48
CA ALA A 73 -5.60 -1.73 -0.62
C ALA A 73 -5.43 -2.40 0.75
N ASP A 74 -6.53 -2.87 1.36
CA ASP A 74 -6.52 -3.56 2.66
C ASP A 74 -5.80 -4.91 2.55
N LEU A 75 -6.01 -5.65 1.45
CA LEU A 75 -5.29 -6.90 1.20
C LEU A 75 -3.79 -6.66 1.05
N ILE A 76 -3.37 -5.60 0.36
CA ILE A 76 -1.97 -5.19 0.30
C ILE A 76 -1.47 -4.87 1.71
N HIS A 77 -2.20 -4.09 2.49
CA HIS A 77 -1.83 -3.74 3.86
C HIS A 77 -1.65 -4.99 4.75
N LEU A 78 -2.45 -6.04 4.51
CA LEU A 78 -2.42 -7.32 5.23
C LEU A 78 -1.31 -8.29 4.78
N GLY A 79 -0.49 -7.93 3.79
CA GLY A 79 0.60 -8.78 3.31
C GLY A 79 0.30 -9.56 2.03
N ALA A 80 -0.67 -9.14 1.21
CA ALA A 80 -0.85 -9.68 -0.13
C ALA A 80 0.41 -9.47 -0.98
N LYS A 81 0.61 -10.32 -1.99
CA LYS A 81 1.73 -10.17 -2.90
C LYS A 81 1.50 -8.89 -3.71
N PHE A 82 2.44 -7.96 -3.60
CA PHE A 82 2.46 -6.73 -4.39
C PHE A 82 3.92 -6.35 -4.63
N ALA A 83 4.36 -6.37 -5.89
CA ALA A 83 5.79 -6.26 -6.20
C ALA A 83 6.43 -4.94 -5.73
N PRO A 84 5.74 -3.77 -5.81
CA PRO A 84 6.27 -2.52 -5.29
C PRO A 84 6.63 -2.53 -3.80
N CYS A 85 5.99 -3.37 -2.97
CA CYS A 85 6.34 -3.51 -1.55
C CYS A 85 7.56 -4.41 -1.31
N MET A 86 7.93 -5.25 -2.27
CA MET A 86 9.02 -6.22 -2.13
C MET A 86 10.33 -5.72 -2.73
N ARG A 87 10.26 -4.83 -3.73
CA ARG A 87 11.44 -4.28 -4.41
C ARG A 87 11.15 -2.89 -4.97
N LYS A 88 12.22 -2.13 -5.20
CA LYS A 88 12.17 -0.85 -5.91
C LYS A 88 11.58 -1.02 -7.32
N ASP A 89 10.57 -0.22 -7.62
CA ASP A 89 9.96 -0.13 -8.94
C ASP A 89 10.34 1.18 -9.63
N ALA A 90 10.83 1.10 -10.86
CA ALA A 90 11.34 2.26 -11.59
C ALA A 90 10.23 3.27 -11.93
N LYS A 91 8.98 2.84 -12.14
CA LYS A 91 7.87 3.76 -12.46
C LYS A 91 7.44 4.54 -11.24
N ILE A 92 7.31 3.87 -10.10
CA ILE A 92 6.95 4.52 -8.82
C ILE A 92 8.04 5.50 -8.40
N ILE A 93 9.32 5.10 -8.45
CA ILE A 93 10.44 6.01 -8.11
C ILE A 93 10.45 7.23 -9.03
N LYS A 94 10.22 7.04 -10.33
CA LYS A 94 10.16 8.16 -11.28
C LYS A 94 9.02 9.13 -10.96
N GLU A 95 7.84 8.63 -10.58
CA GLU A 95 6.73 9.50 -10.22
C GLU A 95 6.94 10.20 -8.87
N ILE A 96 7.58 9.53 -7.90
CA ILE A 96 7.99 10.15 -6.63
C ILE A 96 8.98 11.29 -6.88
N GLU A 97 10.00 11.08 -7.72
CA GLU A 97 11.00 12.11 -8.01
C GLU A 97 10.37 13.31 -8.71
N LYS A 98 9.49 13.06 -9.69
CA LYS A 98 8.70 14.11 -10.33
C LYS A 98 7.81 14.86 -9.34
N GLY A 99 7.26 14.17 -8.34
CA GLY A 99 6.53 14.77 -7.23
C GLY A 99 7.41 15.70 -6.39
N ARG A 100 8.60 15.23 -6.02
CA ARG A 100 9.61 16.01 -5.28
C ARG A 100 10.07 17.24 -6.06
N GLU A 101 10.27 17.14 -7.37
CA GLU A 101 10.61 18.29 -8.22
C GLU A 101 9.52 19.36 -8.23
N LYS A 102 8.24 18.96 -8.31
CA LYS A 102 7.11 19.88 -8.21
C LYS A 102 7.01 20.49 -6.82
N GLU A 103 7.17 19.67 -5.79
CA GLU A 103 7.12 20.10 -4.40
C GLU A 103 8.20 21.13 -4.09
N ARG A 104 9.43 20.95 -4.57
CA ARG A 104 10.54 21.91 -4.39
C ARG A 104 10.18 23.33 -4.83
N GLU A 105 9.30 23.47 -5.82
CA GLU A 105 8.84 24.77 -6.34
C GLU A 105 7.64 25.37 -5.60
N THR A 106 7.02 24.62 -4.69
CA THR A 106 5.88 25.07 -3.89
C THR A 106 6.28 26.11 -2.85
N ALA A 107 5.29 26.84 -2.34
CA ALA A 107 5.46 27.78 -1.25
C ALA A 107 4.16 27.89 -0.44
N CYS A 108 4.23 28.57 0.70
CA CYS A 108 3.07 28.77 1.53
C CYS A 108 2.10 29.80 0.92
N CYS A 109 0.87 29.36 0.64
CA CYS A 109 -0.24 30.20 0.23
C CYS A 109 -1.06 30.57 1.48
N ILE A 110 -0.91 31.81 1.94
CA ILE A 110 -1.52 32.32 3.17
C ILE A 110 -2.81 33.06 2.79
N ARG A 111 -3.93 32.78 3.44
CA ARG A 111 -5.17 33.50 3.15
C ARG A 111 -5.18 34.88 3.81
N ASN A 112 -5.76 35.86 3.11
CA ASN A 112 -5.79 37.26 3.56
C ASN A 112 -6.79 37.50 4.71
N ASP A 113 -7.70 36.55 4.96
CA ASP A 113 -8.73 36.58 6.01
C ASP A 113 -8.32 35.83 7.28
N ASP A 114 -7.03 35.47 7.42
CA ASP A 114 -6.47 34.68 8.52
C ASP A 114 -7.13 33.31 8.74
N SER A 115 -7.89 32.79 7.76
CA SER A 115 -8.56 31.48 7.85
C SER A 115 -7.63 30.29 7.69
N GLY A 116 -6.35 30.53 7.43
CA GLY A 116 -5.30 29.51 7.39
C GLY A 116 -4.40 29.61 6.17
N CYS A 117 -3.55 28.60 6.01
CA CYS A 117 -2.57 28.52 4.94
C CYS A 117 -2.36 27.09 4.47
N VAL A 118 -1.96 26.95 3.21
CA VAL A 118 -1.72 25.65 2.58
C VAL A 118 -0.49 25.72 1.69
N GLN A 119 0.30 24.64 1.72
CA GLN A 119 1.40 24.48 0.78
C GLN A 119 0.84 24.16 -0.61
N SER A 120 1.08 25.03 -1.57
CA SER A 120 0.53 24.87 -2.93
C SER A 120 1.54 25.29 -3.99
N SER A 121 1.20 25.12 -5.27
CA SER A 121 1.91 25.79 -6.36
C SER A 121 1.45 27.25 -6.49
N GLN A 122 2.22 28.08 -7.19
CA GLN A 122 1.84 29.47 -7.45
C GLN A 122 0.57 29.57 -8.31
N ALA A 123 0.31 28.58 -9.16
CA ALA A 123 -0.87 28.53 -10.01
C ALA A 123 -2.15 28.21 -9.21
N ASP A 124 -2.03 27.38 -8.17
CA ASP A 124 -3.15 26.98 -7.32
C ASP A 124 -3.45 28.01 -6.22
N CYS A 125 -2.49 28.90 -5.92
CA CYS A 125 -2.68 29.97 -4.95
C CYS A 125 -3.47 31.14 -5.57
N SER A 126 -4.64 31.44 -4.99
CA SER A 126 -5.50 32.52 -5.49
C SER A 126 -4.83 33.89 -5.34
N LYS A 127 -4.82 34.68 -6.42
CA LYS A 127 -4.24 36.04 -6.43
C LYS A 127 -5.10 37.10 -5.72
N THR A 128 -6.38 36.79 -5.45
CA THR A 128 -7.34 37.77 -4.92
C THR A 128 -7.55 37.62 -3.42
N ILE A 129 -7.64 36.38 -2.93
CA ILE A 129 -7.98 36.07 -1.53
C ILE A 129 -6.79 35.53 -0.73
N SER A 130 -5.65 35.31 -1.37
CA SER A 130 -4.45 34.76 -0.74
C SER A 130 -3.21 35.53 -1.15
N THR A 131 -2.19 35.43 -0.30
CA THR A 131 -0.85 35.95 -0.51
C THR A 131 0.11 34.78 -0.69
N TRP A 132 0.76 34.73 -1.85
CA TRP A 132 1.79 33.76 -2.15
C TRP A 132 3.13 34.19 -1.56
N LYS A 133 3.62 33.49 -0.53
CA LYS A 133 4.88 33.84 0.14
C LYS A 133 5.99 32.88 -0.28
N LYS A 134 6.82 33.24 -1.24
CA LYS A 134 8.04 32.49 -1.61
C LYS A 134 9.26 33.37 -1.40
N TRP A 135 10.33 32.83 -0.82
CA TRP A 135 11.60 33.54 -0.70
C TRP A 135 12.24 33.73 -2.08
N SER A 136 13.00 34.80 -2.22
CA SER A 136 13.68 35.16 -3.48
C SER A 136 15.05 35.76 -3.18
N PRO A 137 15.95 35.89 -4.15
CA PRO A 137 17.26 36.50 -3.92
C PRO A 137 17.20 37.95 -3.39
N GLY A 138 16.08 38.67 -3.59
CA GLY A 138 15.86 40.03 -3.08
C GLY A 138 15.13 40.09 -1.73
N ASP A 139 14.46 39.00 -1.33
CA ASP A 139 13.76 38.83 -0.04
C ASP A 139 14.05 37.42 0.46
N SER A 140 15.31 37.20 0.86
CA SER A 140 15.80 35.90 1.30
C SER A 140 15.23 35.53 2.65
N GLY A 141 14.97 34.24 2.81
CA GLY A 141 14.60 33.66 4.08
C GLY A 141 15.72 33.71 5.11
N PRO A 142 15.41 33.27 6.34
CA PRO A 142 16.40 33.15 7.39
C PRO A 142 17.60 32.29 6.97
N GLY A 143 18.82 32.79 7.22
CA GLY A 143 20.04 32.09 6.80
C GLY A 143 20.40 32.25 5.32
N GLY A 144 19.76 33.18 4.59
CA GLY A 144 20.04 33.42 3.18
C GLY A 144 19.36 32.41 2.24
N ARG A 145 18.41 31.62 2.78
CA ARG A 145 17.65 30.61 2.04
C ARG A 145 16.78 31.25 0.96
N ILE A 146 16.71 30.60 -0.19
CA ILE A 146 15.87 30.97 -1.32
C ILE A 146 14.90 29.86 -1.71
N SER A 147 15.04 28.65 -1.16
CA SER A 147 14.03 27.60 -1.29
C SER A 147 12.71 28.04 -0.64
N GLY A 148 11.57 27.56 -1.14
CA GLY A 148 10.26 28.11 -0.80
C GLY A 148 9.93 28.14 0.70
N THR A 149 8.97 28.97 1.11
CA THR A 149 8.44 28.87 2.48
C THR A 149 7.57 27.62 2.61
N VAL A 150 7.57 26.99 3.78
CA VAL A 150 6.69 25.85 4.06
C VAL A 150 5.70 26.26 5.14
N CYS A 151 4.40 26.09 4.89
CA CYS A 151 3.39 26.43 5.89
C CYS A 151 3.60 25.62 7.19
N GLY A 152 3.71 26.33 8.31
CA GLY A 152 3.92 25.76 9.65
C GLY A 152 5.31 25.14 9.88
N LEU A 153 6.25 25.26 8.94
CA LEU A 153 7.56 24.62 9.04
C LEU A 153 8.70 25.51 8.56
N ASP A 154 9.65 25.76 9.45
CA ASP A 154 10.97 26.30 9.11
C ASP A 154 12.00 25.68 10.08
N PRO A 155 13.02 24.98 9.57
CA PRO A 155 14.04 24.34 10.39
C PRO A 155 14.77 25.28 11.36
N LYS A 156 14.81 26.59 11.09
CA LYS A 156 15.40 27.57 12.00
C LYS A 156 14.60 27.74 13.30
N PHE A 157 13.28 27.57 13.23
CA PHE A 157 12.38 27.71 14.37
C PHE A 157 12.12 26.38 15.09
N CYS A 158 12.71 25.29 14.58
CA CYS A 158 12.59 23.96 15.15
C CYS A 158 13.68 23.66 16.17
N GLU A 159 13.30 23.15 17.35
CA GLU A 159 14.24 22.67 18.36
C GLU A 159 14.63 21.21 18.13
N ALA A 160 13.76 20.42 17.50
CA ALA A 160 13.95 18.98 17.31
C ALA A 160 13.42 18.50 15.94
N PRO A 161 14.31 18.23 14.97
CA PRO A 161 15.76 18.46 14.98
C PRO A 161 16.14 19.94 14.75
N PRO A 162 17.19 20.46 15.40
CA PRO A 162 17.63 21.83 15.20
C PRO A 162 18.41 22.01 13.88
N SER A 163 18.27 23.19 13.26
CA SER A 163 19.07 23.60 12.10
C SER A 163 20.11 24.63 12.52
N VAL A 164 21.28 24.18 12.97
CA VAL A 164 22.35 25.08 13.47
C VAL A 164 23.71 24.67 12.93
N ALA A 165 24.56 25.65 12.63
CA ALA A 165 25.93 25.40 12.18
C ALA A 165 26.69 24.46 13.16
N PRO A 166 27.44 23.46 12.65
CA PRO A 166 27.75 23.17 11.24
C PRO A 166 26.73 22.25 10.53
N TYR A 167 25.69 21.77 11.23
CA TYR A 167 24.71 20.81 10.72
C TYR A 167 23.42 21.53 10.32
N GLU A 168 23.50 22.36 9.27
CA GLU A 168 22.34 23.06 8.73
C GLU A 168 21.64 22.23 7.65
N TRP A 169 20.31 22.25 7.67
CA TRP A 169 19.54 21.65 6.58
C TRP A 169 19.75 22.44 5.29
N PRO A 170 19.86 21.74 4.14
CA PRO A 170 20.10 22.38 2.86
C PRO A 170 18.96 23.31 2.48
N ASP A 171 19.25 24.23 1.55
CA ASP A 171 18.26 25.10 0.92
C ASP A 171 17.43 24.33 -0.12
N ASP A 172 16.80 23.24 0.34
CA ASP A 172 15.89 22.37 -0.42
C ASP A 172 14.81 21.87 0.54
N ILE A 173 13.60 22.41 0.41
CA ILE A 173 12.45 22.07 1.25
C ILE A 173 12.14 20.57 1.25
N THR A 174 12.44 19.86 0.16
CA THR A 174 12.16 18.42 0.07
C THR A 174 13.02 17.59 1.03
N LYS A 175 14.12 18.16 1.54
CA LYS A 175 15.04 17.53 2.50
C LYS A 175 14.77 17.95 3.94
N TRP A 176 13.80 18.83 4.18
CA TRP A 176 13.52 19.32 5.52
C TRP A 176 12.76 18.29 6.35
N PRO A 177 13.20 18.01 7.58
CA PRO A 177 12.56 17.04 8.44
C PRO A 177 11.27 17.59 9.05
N ILE A 178 10.44 16.68 9.58
CA ILE A 178 9.30 17.04 10.41
C ILE A 178 9.79 17.75 11.69
N CYS A 179 9.21 18.91 11.99
CA CYS A 179 9.50 19.61 13.23
C CYS A 179 8.66 19.05 14.38
N ARG A 180 9.28 18.31 15.30
CA ARG A 180 8.56 17.70 16.44
C ARG A 180 8.34 18.65 17.60
N LYS A 181 9.18 19.68 17.71
CA LYS A 181 9.13 20.65 18.79
C LYS A 181 9.52 22.03 18.28
N THR A 182 8.59 22.96 18.33
CA THR A 182 8.79 24.38 18.07
C THR A 182 9.39 25.06 19.30
N SER A 183 10.19 26.10 19.09
CA SER A 183 10.73 26.84 20.21
C SER A 183 9.70 27.76 20.85
N ARG A 184 9.40 27.53 22.14
CA ARG A 184 8.45 28.34 22.94
C ARG A 184 8.84 29.81 23.04
N SER A 185 10.14 30.12 23.03
CA SER A 185 10.66 31.49 22.96
C SER A 185 10.38 32.14 21.61
N SER A 186 10.45 31.37 20.53
CA SER A 186 10.23 31.85 19.17
C SER A 186 8.75 32.12 18.89
N GLU A 187 7.81 31.28 19.34
CA GLU A 187 6.37 31.54 19.21
C GLU A 187 5.93 32.83 19.92
N ARG A 188 6.50 33.11 21.10
CA ARG A 188 6.22 34.33 21.87
C ARG A 188 6.91 35.56 21.28
N GLN A 189 8.16 35.43 20.82
CA GLN A 189 8.91 36.50 20.14
C GLN A 189 8.31 36.87 18.76
N LEU A 190 7.81 35.90 17.98
CA LEU A 190 7.13 36.12 16.70
C LEU A 190 5.85 36.96 16.87
N ARG A 191 5.16 36.82 18.02
CA ARG A 191 3.98 37.61 18.36
C ARG A 191 4.32 39.02 18.87
N GLU A 192 5.51 39.22 19.47
CA GLU A 192 5.93 40.48 20.10
C GLU A 192 6.78 41.40 19.19
N ARG A 193 7.60 40.86 18.28
CA ARG A 193 8.45 41.66 17.36
C ARG A 193 7.82 41.80 15.97
N GLN A 194 7.27 42.98 15.69
CA GLN A 194 6.58 43.30 14.43
C GLN A 194 7.44 43.06 13.16
N LYS A 195 8.77 43.19 13.24
CA LYS A 195 9.69 42.99 12.12
C LYS A 195 9.95 41.50 11.79
N ASP A 196 9.92 40.63 12.80
CA ASP A 196 10.08 39.18 12.62
C ASP A 196 8.76 38.50 12.25
N ARG A 197 7.62 39.13 12.59
CA ARG A 197 6.28 38.66 12.21
C ARG A 197 6.06 38.68 10.70
N LEU A 198 6.53 39.72 9.99
CA LEU A 198 6.40 39.86 8.53
C LEU A 198 7.26 38.87 7.72
N THR A 199 8.36 38.38 8.28
CA THR A 199 9.27 37.44 7.60
C THR A 199 8.91 35.98 7.84
N ALA A 200 8.15 35.69 8.91
CA ALA A 200 7.76 34.34 9.32
C ALA A 200 6.23 34.16 9.44
N GLU A 201 5.43 34.89 8.65
CA GLU A 201 3.95 34.74 8.63
C GLU A 201 3.53 33.29 8.36
N HIS A 202 4.28 32.59 7.51
CA HIS A 202 4.06 31.17 7.20
C HIS A 202 4.20 30.23 8.41
N MET A 203 4.82 30.66 9.52
CA MET A 203 4.95 29.87 10.75
C MET A 203 3.78 30.06 11.73
N VAL A 204 2.99 31.13 11.56
CA VAL A 204 1.95 31.53 12.52
C VAL A 204 0.55 31.19 12.00
N CYS A 205 0.41 30.97 10.70
CA CYS A 205 -0.85 30.59 10.09
C CYS A 205 -1.28 29.17 10.48
N GLU A 206 -2.59 28.96 10.59
CA GLU A 206 -3.15 27.62 10.79
C GLU A 206 -3.03 26.81 9.50
N VAL A 207 -2.33 25.68 9.55
CA VAL A 207 -2.11 24.82 8.38
C VAL A 207 -3.39 24.01 8.14
N ILE A 208 -4.08 24.29 7.03
CA ILE A 208 -5.36 23.65 6.69
C ILE A 208 -5.17 22.39 5.82
N GLY A 209 -4.00 22.24 5.20
CA GLY A 209 -3.70 21.16 4.28
C GLY A 209 -2.44 20.42 4.66
N HIS A 210 -2.54 19.10 4.77
CA HIS A 210 -1.45 18.21 5.13
C HIS A 210 -1.31 17.07 4.11
N PRO A 211 -0.15 16.38 4.07
CA PRO A 211 0.06 15.22 3.21
C PRO A 211 -0.97 14.12 3.47
N CYS A 212 -1.62 13.68 2.40
CA CYS A 212 -2.50 12.52 2.37
C CYS A 212 -1.96 11.49 1.37
N CYS A 213 -1.75 10.26 1.83
CA CYS A 213 -1.30 9.15 1.01
C CYS A 213 -2.51 8.41 0.45
N ILE A 214 -2.63 8.40 -0.88
CA ILE A 214 -3.81 7.90 -1.60
C ILE A 214 -3.46 6.78 -2.58
N GLY A 215 -4.37 5.82 -2.67
CA GLY A 215 -4.29 4.69 -3.59
C GLY A 215 -3.14 3.71 -3.32
N ILE A 216 -3.08 2.66 -4.12
CA ILE A 216 -2.13 1.53 -3.92
C ILE A 216 -0.69 1.81 -4.40
N HIS A 217 -0.47 2.94 -5.08
CA HIS A 217 0.85 3.32 -5.58
C HIS A 217 1.59 4.30 -4.65
N GLY A 218 0.98 4.68 -3.52
CA GLY A 218 1.57 5.62 -2.57
C GLY A 218 1.67 7.03 -3.14
N SER A 219 0.63 7.52 -3.82
CA SER A 219 0.60 8.91 -4.29
C SER A 219 0.38 9.83 -3.10
N CYS A 220 1.09 10.96 -3.06
CA CYS A 220 0.91 11.96 -2.01
C CYS A 220 0.28 13.24 -2.56
N LYS A 221 -0.70 13.77 -1.82
CA LYS A 221 -1.35 15.06 -2.12
C LYS A 221 -1.56 15.85 -0.83
N ILE A 222 -1.18 17.12 -0.84
CA ILE A 222 -1.49 18.03 0.27
C ILE A 222 -2.96 18.43 0.16
N THR A 223 -3.75 18.07 1.18
CA THR A 223 -5.21 18.21 1.15
C THR A 223 -5.77 18.31 2.56
N THR A 224 -7.08 18.54 2.68
CA THR A 224 -7.79 18.57 3.97
C THR A 224 -8.01 17.15 4.50
N ARG A 225 -8.23 17.03 5.82
CA ARG A 225 -8.59 15.75 6.43
C ARG A 225 -9.84 15.14 5.82
N GLU A 226 -10.90 15.95 5.64
CA GLU A 226 -12.17 15.49 5.06
C GLU A 226 -11.98 14.87 3.67
N TYR A 227 -11.16 15.50 2.82
CA TYR A 227 -10.82 14.93 1.51
C TYR A 227 -10.08 13.61 1.64
N CYS A 228 -9.10 13.53 2.55
CA CYS A 228 -8.31 12.33 2.74
C CYS A 228 -9.16 11.15 3.22
N ASP A 229 -10.07 11.40 4.17
CA ASP A 229 -10.99 10.40 4.71
C ASP A 229 -11.97 9.92 3.63
N PHE A 230 -12.49 10.83 2.80
CA PHE A 230 -13.39 10.52 1.68
C PHE A 230 -12.75 9.58 0.65
N VAL A 231 -11.47 9.79 0.30
CA VAL A 231 -10.74 8.92 -0.64
C VAL A 231 -10.06 7.72 0.05
N HIS A 232 -10.37 7.47 1.32
CA HIS A 232 -9.79 6.42 2.14
C HIS A 232 -8.25 6.41 2.17
N GLY A 233 -7.66 7.60 2.21
CA GLY A 233 -6.21 7.79 2.31
C GLY A 233 -5.71 7.76 3.76
N TYR A 234 -4.38 7.82 3.91
CA TYR A 234 -3.71 8.00 5.20
C TYR A 234 -3.31 9.46 5.37
N PHE A 235 -3.91 10.15 6.34
CA PHE A 235 -3.65 11.55 6.64
C PHE A 235 -2.48 11.72 7.63
N HIS A 236 -1.59 12.68 7.38
CA HIS A 236 -0.42 12.95 8.21
C HIS A 236 -0.45 14.37 8.78
N ASP A 237 -1.06 14.54 9.96
CA ASP A 237 -1.14 15.84 10.65
C ASP A 237 0.24 16.41 11.03
N GLU A 238 1.19 15.53 11.31
CA GLU A 238 2.53 15.90 11.76
C GLU A 238 3.45 16.39 10.62
N ALA A 239 3.08 16.15 9.36
CA ALA A 239 3.90 16.49 8.20
C ALA A 239 3.34 17.70 7.46
N SER A 240 4.23 18.52 6.88
CA SER A 240 3.85 19.67 6.05
C SER A 240 4.13 19.43 4.56
N LEU A 241 4.97 18.44 4.25
CA LEU A 241 5.43 18.13 2.90
C LEU A 241 5.26 16.63 2.60
N CYS A 242 4.96 16.32 1.35
CA CYS A 242 4.92 14.96 0.83
C CYS A 242 6.28 14.27 0.87
N SER A 243 7.40 14.99 0.75
CA SER A 243 8.73 14.41 0.87
C SER A 243 9.07 13.86 2.27
N GLN A 244 8.29 14.22 3.29
CA GLN A 244 8.48 13.82 4.69
C GLN A 244 7.81 12.48 5.03
N VAL A 245 6.87 12.03 4.21
CA VAL A 245 6.07 10.83 4.45
C VAL A 245 6.41 9.76 3.43
N SER A 246 6.48 8.51 3.88
CA SER A 246 6.62 7.36 2.96
C SER A 246 5.24 6.76 2.70
N CYS A 247 4.55 7.29 1.70
CA CYS A 247 3.20 6.81 1.36
C CYS A 247 3.17 5.33 0.95
N LEU A 248 4.25 4.83 0.35
CA LEU A 248 4.34 3.41 0.00
C LEU A 248 4.42 2.52 1.24
N ASP A 249 5.11 2.96 2.31
CA ASP A 249 5.21 2.21 3.57
C ASP A 249 3.82 2.03 4.22
N ASN A 250 3.00 3.08 4.26
CA ASN A 250 1.63 3.02 4.79
C ASN A 250 0.72 2.07 4.00
N VAL A 251 0.81 2.13 2.66
CA VAL A 251 0.03 1.25 1.77
C VAL A 251 0.44 -0.20 1.95
N CYS A 252 1.75 -0.45 2.02
CA CYS A 252 2.29 -1.78 2.19
C CYS A 252 1.95 -2.34 3.57
N GLY A 253 2.19 -1.62 4.67
CA GLY A 253 1.73 -2.03 5.99
C GLY A 253 2.26 -3.38 6.48
N MET A 254 1.55 -3.96 7.45
CA MET A 254 1.85 -5.15 8.28
C MET A 254 3.17 -5.10 9.06
N ILE A 255 4.30 -4.87 8.39
CA ILE A 255 5.63 -4.69 8.98
C ILE A 255 6.28 -3.53 8.22
N PRO A 256 6.64 -2.41 8.88
CA PRO A 256 7.24 -1.26 8.21
C PRO A 256 8.56 -1.64 7.53
N PHE A 257 8.93 -0.90 6.48
CA PHE A 257 10.21 -1.07 5.81
C PHE A 257 11.37 -0.82 6.78
N TYR A 258 12.47 -1.55 6.62
CA TYR A 258 13.69 -1.27 7.41
C TYR A 258 14.23 0.14 7.12
N SER A 259 14.14 0.57 5.87
CA SER A 259 14.41 1.94 5.45
C SER A 259 13.19 2.47 4.68
N PRO A 260 12.58 3.59 5.07
CA PRO A 260 11.34 4.08 4.48
C PRO A 260 11.37 4.30 2.95
N GLU A 261 12.56 4.46 2.36
CA GLU A 261 12.76 4.65 0.92
C GLU A 261 13.09 3.36 0.14
N VAL A 262 13.21 2.22 0.82
CA VAL A 262 13.63 0.95 0.23
C VAL A 262 12.65 -0.16 0.60
N PRO A 263 11.79 -0.58 -0.34
CA PRO A 263 10.89 -1.71 -0.12
C PRO A 263 11.67 -3.02 0.05
N ASP A 264 11.31 -3.81 1.07
CA ASP A 264 12.05 -5.00 1.51
C ASP A 264 11.14 -6.14 2.02
N GLN A 265 9.84 -6.11 1.72
CA GLN A 265 8.85 -7.03 2.31
C GLN A 265 8.73 -8.38 1.57
N PHE A 266 9.84 -9.10 1.40
CA PHE A 266 9.86 -10.40 0.70
C PHE A 266 9.00 -11.49 1.36
N TYR A 267 8.65 -11.34 2.64
CA TYR A 267 7.73 -12.24 3.34
C TYR A 267 6.37 -12.35 2.65
N ARG A 268 5.99 -11.38 1.80
CA ARG A 268 4.74 -11.38 1.03
C ARG A 268 4.59 -12.57 0.10
N LEU A 269 5.70 -13.17 -0.34
CA LEU A 269 5.68 -14.41 -1.13
C LEU A 269 5.10 -15.58 -0.33
N TRP A 270 5.25 -15.54 0.99
CA TRP A 270 4.73 -16.54 1.92
C TRP A 270 3.34 -16.16 2.45
N THR A 271 3.16 -14.94 2.95
CA THR A 271 1.91 -14.53 3.63
C THR A 271 0.71 -14.51 2.69
N SER A 272 0.92 -14.15 1.42
CA SER A 272 -0.14 -14.15 0.41
C SER A 272 -0.79 -15.51 0.17
N LEU A 273 -0.09 -16.63 0.46
CA LEU A 273 -0.64 -18.00 0.31
C LEU A 273 -1.84 -18.27 1.23
N PHE A 274 -1.96 -17.51 2.32
CA PHE A 274 -3.00 -17.69 3.31
C PHE A 274 -4.11 -16.62 3.23
N LEU A 275 -3.83 -15.50 2.58
CA LEU A 275 -4.82 -14.45 2.32
C LEU A 275 -5.76 -14.87 1.20
N HIS A 276 -6.99 -14.36 1.21
CA HIS A 276 -7.98 -14.61 0.16
C HIS A 276 -8.68 -13.31 -0.21
N ALA A 277 -9.05 -13.18 -1.48
CA ALA A 277 -9.72 -11.97 -1.98
C ALA A 277 -11.13 -11.80 -1.42
N GLY A 278 -11.77 -12.88 -0.95
CA GLY A 278 -13.10 -12.84 -0.37
C GLY A 278 -13.65 -14.23 -0.06
N ILE A 279 -14.92 -14.28 0.35
CA ILE A 279 -15.61 -15.49 0.81
C ILE A 279 -15.73 -16.52 -0.32
N ILE A 280 -16.12 -16.06 -1.53
CA ILE A 280 -16.30 -16.96 -2.68
C ILE A 280 -14.94 -17.53 -3.11
N HIS A 281 -13.89 -16.70 -3.10
CA HIS A 281 -12.54 -17.13 -3.44
C HIS A 281 -12.07 -18.24 -2.49
N LEU A 282 -12.20 -18.02 -1.18
CA LEU A 282 -11.86 -19.03 -0.17
C LEU A 282 -12.66 -20.32 -0.35
N ALA A 283 -13.98 -20.23 -0.58
CA ALA A 283 -14.80 -21.42 -0.76
C ALA A 283 -14.31 -22.30 -1.93
N ILE A 284 -13.97 -21.69 -3.07
CA ILE A 284 -13.40 -22.39 -4.22
C ILE A 284 -12.05 -23.01 -3.86
N THR A 285 -11.17 -22.23 -3.22
CA THR A 285 -9.86 -22.72 -2.78
C THR A 285 -10.00 -23.94 -1.88
N LEU A 286 -10.87 -23.89 -0.87
CA LEU A 286 -11.09 -24.99 0.07
C LEU A 286 -11.59 -26.26 -0.62
N VAL A 287 -12.53 -26.15 -1.58
CA VAL A 287 -13.05 -27.30 -2.34
C VAL A 287 -11.94 -27.95 -3.16
N LEU A 288 -11.17 -27.15 -3.92
CA LEU A 288 -10.06 -27.65 -4.74
C LEU A 288 -8.97 -28.27 -3.88
N GLN A 289 -8.60 -27.60 -2.79
CA GLN A 289 -7.58 -28.03 -1.87
C GLN A 289 -7.97 -29.34 -1.17
N TRP A 290 -9.23 -29.46 -0.73
CA TRP A 290 -9.73 -30.67 -0.11
C TRP A 290 -9.75 -31.86 -1.09
N PHE A 291 -10.17 -31.63 -2.32
CA PHE A 291 -10.22 -32.66 -3.35
C PHE A 291 -8.81 -33.15 -3.74
N MET A 292 -7.86 -32.24 -3.94
CA MET A 292 -6.52 -32.59 -4.42
C MET A 292 -5.59 -33.05 -3.29
N MET A 293 -5.56 -32.34 -2.17
CA MET A 293 -4.55 -32.58 -1.13
C MET A 293 -4.85 -33.78 -0.27
N ARG A 294 -6.12 -34.11 -0.01
CA ARG A 294 -6.45 -35.23 0.89
C ARG A 294 -5.83 -36.54 0.41
N ASP A 295 -5.96 -36.84 -0.87
CA ASP A 295 -5.49 -38.10 -1.43
C ASP A 295 -3.97 -38.06 -1.66
N LEU A 296 -3.42 -36.91 -2.08
CA LEU A 296 -1.97 -36.70 -2.20
C LEU A 296 -1.24 -36.82 -0.86
N GLU A 297 -1.82 -36.28 0.21
CA GLU A 297 -1.26 -36.31 1.56
C GLU A 297 -1.23 -37.74 2.11
N LYS A 298 -2.29 -38.51 1.87
CA LYS A 298 -2.33 -39.94 2.20
C LYS A 298 -1.23 -40.75 1.51
N LEU A 299 -0.97 -40.46 0.23
CA LEU A 299 0.02 -41.20 -0.55
C LEU A 299 1.47 -40.78 -0.24
N THR A 300 1.70 -39.48 -0.07
CA THR A 300 3.07 -38.91 -0.01
C THR A 300 3.51 -38.56 1.41
N GLY A 301 2.56 -38.37 2.33
CA GLY A 301 2.76 -37.91 3.69
C GLY A 301 2.71 -36.38 3.85
N SER A 302 2.21 -35.95 5.02
CA SER A 302 1.95 -34.54 5.37
C SER A 302 3.13 -33.60 5.17
N PHE A 303 4.32 -33.99 5.64
CA PHE A 303 5.50 -33.12 5.59
C PHE A 303 5.98 -32.84 4.17
N ARG A 304 5.90 -33.84 3.28
CA ARG A 304 6.32 -33.71 1.88
C ARG A 304 5.35 -32.84 1.10
N ILE A 305 4.04 -33.05 1.29
CA ILE A 305 3.01 -32.19 0.68
C ILE A 305 3.13 -30.76 1.19
N MET A 306 3.44 -30.54 2.47
CA MET A 306 3.72 -29.21 3.00
C MET A 306 4.85 -28.50 2.26
N ILE A 307 6.00 -29.17 2.06
CA ILE A 307 7.13 -28.59 1.34
C ILE A 307 6.74 -28.26 -0.11
N ILE A 308 6.06 -29.18 -0.79
CA ILE A 308 5.62 -28.99 -2.17
C ILE A 308 4.66 -27.80 -2.26
N TYR A 309 3.65 -27.76 -1.40
CA TYR A 309 2.64 -26.70 -1.37
C TYR A 309 3.28 -25.32 -1.15
N LEU A 310 4.11 -25.18 -0.11
CA LEU A 310 4.73 -23.90 0.21
C LEU A 310 5.76 -23.48 -0.83
N GLY A 311 6.60 -24.42 -1.28
CA GLY A 311 7.65 -24.15 -2.27
C GLY A 311 7.07 -23.73 -3.63
N SER A 312 6.07 -24.47 -4.12
CA SER A 312 5.39 -24.13 -5.38
C SER A 312 4.55 -22.86 -5.26
N GLY A 313 3.90 -22.63 -4.12
CA GLY A 313 3.20 -21.38 -3.82
C GLY A 313 4.11 -20.16 -3.87
N MET A 314 5.23 -20.20 -3.14
CA MET A 314 6.23 -19.13 -3.15
C MET A 314 6.84 -18.92 -4.54
N GLY A 315 7.12 -20.01 -5.26
CA GLY A 315 7.61 -19.97 -6.64
C GLY A 315 6.60 -19.32 -7.61
N GLY A 316 5.32 -19.65 -7.47
CA GLY A 316 4.23 -19.03 -8.23
C GLY A 316 4.09 -17.55 -7.92
N ASN A 317 4.14 -17.16 -6.65
CA ASN A 317 4.11 -15.75 -6.23
C ASN A 317 5.32 -14.96 -6.75
N LEU A 318 6.50 -15.60 -6.77
CA LEU A 318 7.70 -15.01 -7.33
C LEU A 318 7.55 -14.80 -8.84
N ALA A 319 7.08 -15.79 -9.58
CA ALA A 319 6.80 -15.66 -11.02
C ALA A 319 5.75 -14.56 -11.28
N SER A 320 4.64 -14.56 -10.53
CA SER A 320 3.59 -13.55 -10.60
C SER A 320 4.14 -12.14 -10.30
N SER A 321 5.12 -11.99 -9.40
CA SER A 321 5.73 -10.70 -9.08
C SER A 321 6.59 -10.12 -10.22
N ILE A 322 7.09 -10.99 -11.09
CA ILE A 322 7.90 -10.62 -12.25
C ILE A 322 6.99 -10.23 -13.42
N PHE A 323 5.97 -11.04 -13.70
CA PHE A 323 5.10 -10.85 -14.87
C PHE A 323 3.93 -9.88 -14.64
N VAL A 324 3.40 -9.80 -13.42
CA VAL A 324 2.26 -8.94 -13.07
C VAL A 324 2.56 -8.17 -11.78
N PRO A 325 3.45 -7.17 -11.83
CA PRO A 325 3.95 -6.50 -10.62
C PRO A 325 2.92 -5.59 -9.94
N TYR A 326 1.99 -4.99 -10.70
CA TYR A 326 1.07 -3.95 -10.22
C TYR A 326 -0.32 -4.46 -9.79
N ARG A 327 -0.49 -5.78 -9.66
CA ARG A 327 -1.72 -6.37 -9.11
C ARG A 327 -1.44 -7.02 -7.77
N ALA A 328 -2.32 -6.74 -6.80
CA ALA A 328 -2.36 -7.48 -5.55
C ALA A 328 -2.80 -8.91 -5.85
N ASP A 329 -2.06 -9.88 -5.32
CA ASP A 329 -2.29 -11.30 -5.55
C ASP A 329 -2.37 -12.02 -4.20
N VAL A 330 -3.34 -12.93 -4.06
CA VAL A 330 -3.69 -13.61 -2.81
C VAL A 330 -4.16 -15.03 -3.11
N GLY A 331 -3.98 -15.90 -2.13
CA GLY A 331 -4.41 -17.28 -2.17
C GLY A 331 -3.31 -18.21 -2.67
N PRO A 332 -3.54 -19.52 -2.53
CA PRO A 332 -2.51 -20.52 -2.80
C PRO A 332 -2.56 -21.04 -4.24
N ALA A 333 -3.00 -20.26 -5.23
CA ALA A 333 -3.16 -20.74 -6.60
C ALA A 333 -1.87 -21.35 -7.18
N GLY A 334 -0.72 -20.70 -6.93
CA GLY A 334 0.60 -21.25 -7.29
C GLY A 334 0.89 -22.60 -6.62
N ALA A 335 0.46 -22.80 -5.38
CA ALA A 335 0.60 -24.06 -4.67
C ALA A 335 -0.29 -25.16 -5.28
N GLN A 336 -1.52 -24.80 -5.65
CA GLN A 336 -2.46 -25.71 -6.29
C GLN A 336 -1.97 -26.16 -7.68
N PHE A 337 -1.36 -25.28 -8.48
CA PHE A 337 -0.68 -25.68 -9.71
C PHE A 337 0.51 -26.61 -9.45
N GLY A 338 1.28 -26.38 -8.39
CA GLY A 338 2.35 -27.29 -7.97
C GLY A 338 1.83 -28.69 -7.64
N LEU A 339 0.73 -28.78 -6.89
CA LEU A 339 0.09 -30.05 -6.57
C LEU A 339 -0.51 -30.75 -7.80
N LEU A 340 -1.08 -29.98 -8.73
CA LEU A 340 -1.60 -30.50 -10.00
C LEU A 340 -0.47 -31.06 -10.86
N ALA A 341 0.69 -30.39 -10.90
CA ALA A 341 1.89 -30.91 -11.55
C ALA A 341 2.38 -32.21 -10.88
N CYS A 342 2.37 -32.29 -9.55
CA CYS A 342 2.68 -33.53 -8.83
C CYS A 342 1.74 -34.68 -9.20
N LEU A 343 0.42 -34.43 -9.31
CA LEU A 343 -0.54 -35.44 -9.76
C LEU A 343 -0.26 -35.94 -11.18
N ILE A 344 0.11 -35.03 -12.09
CA ILE A 344 0.47 -35.40 -13.46
C ILE A 344 1.72 -36.29 -13.48
N VAL A 345 2.76 -35.92 -12.71
CA VAL A 345 3.99 -36.72 -12.60
C VAL A 345 3.69 -38.10 -12.02
N GLU A 346 2.82 -38.19 -11.02
CA GLU A 346 2.44 -39.47 -10.41
C GLU A 346 1.68 -40.36 -11.41
N VAL A 347 0.76 -39.79 -12.20
CA VAL A 347 0.07 -40.53 -13.27
C VAL A 347 1.06 -41.05 -14.33
N ILE A 348 2.09 -40.27 -14.67
CA ILE A 348 3.14 -40.69 -15.61
C ILE A 348 4.02 -41.79 -15.01
N ASN A 349 4.36 -41.69 -13.73
CA ASN A 349 5.18 -42.69 -13.06
C ASN A 349 4.42 -44.02 -12.90
N CYS A 350 3.14 -43.95 -12.53
CA CYS A 350 2.27 -45.12 -12.36
C CYS A 350 1.59 -45.58 -13.66
N TRP A 351 2.03 -45.09 -14.83
CA TRP A 351 1.36 -45.31 -16.11
C TRP A 351 1.03 -46.79 -16.40
N GLN A 352 1.94 -47.69 -16.05
CA GLN A 352 1.79 -49.14 -16.26
C GLN A 352 0.79 -49.81 -15.31
N MET A 353 0.51 -49.18 -14.17
CA MET A 353 -0.39 -49.70 -13.13
C MET A 353 -1.84 -49.21 -13.32
N LEU A 354 -2.03 -48.05 -13.96
CA LEU A 354 -3.35 -47.51 -14.24
C LEU A 354 -4.04 -48.27 -15.38
N ARG A 355 -5.32 -48.60 -15.19
CA ARG A 355 -6.14 -49.27 -16.23
C ARG A 355 -6.31 -48.42 -17.50
N ASN A 356 -6.48 -47.09 -17.33
CA ASN A 356 -6.70 -46.13 -18.42
C ASN A 356 -5.89 -44.83 -18.20
N PRO A 357 -4.55 -44.86 -18.35
CA PRO A 357 -3.69 -43.73 -18.01
C PRO A 357 -3.93 -42.50 -18.90
N HIS A 358 -4.19 -42.71 -20.20
CA HIS A 358 -4.49 -41.62 -21.14
C HIS A 358 -5.72 -40.80 -20.74
N GLN A 359 -6.78 -41.46 -20.26
CA GLN A 359 -7.99 -40.75 -19.82
C GLN A 359 -7.75 -39.96 -18.53
N ALA A 360 -6.95 -40.50 -17.61
CA ALA A 360 -6.57 -39.81 -16.38
C ALA A 360 -5.73 -38.56 -16.69
N LEU A 361 -4.71 -38.70 -17.54
CA LEU A 361 -3.88 -37.58 -17.97
C LEU A 361 -4.72 -36.52 -18.71
N LEU A 362 -5.59 -36.94 -19.66
CA LEU A 362 -6.44 -36.01 -20.40
C LEU A 362 -7.35 -35.21 -19.46
N LYS A 363 -7.94 -35.84 -18.45
CA LYS A 363 -8.76 -35.14 -17.46
C LYS A 363 -7.96 -34.08 -16.69
N LEU A 364 -6.78 -34.43 -16.21
CA LEU A 364 -5.92 -33.48 -15.48
C LEU A 364 -5.49 -32.31 -16.38
N VAL A 365 -5.10 -32.59 -17.63
CA VAL A 365 -4.73 -31.54 -18.60
C VAL A 365 -5.94 -30.66 -18.95
N CYS A 366 -7.13 -31.24 -19.14
CA CYS A 366 -8.35 -30.45 -19.36
C CYS A 366 -8.66 -29.55 -18.16
N ILE A 367 -8.47 -30.03 -16.93
CA ILE A 367 -8.63 -29.22 -15.71
C ILE A 367 -7.61 -28.07 -15.71
N VAL A 368 -6.33 -28.33 -15.97
CA VAL A 368 -5.29 -27.27 -16.09
C VAL A 368 -5.71 -26.21 -17.11
N LEU A 369 -6.11 -26.64 -18.31
CA LEU A 369 -6.50 -25.74 -19.39
C LEU A 369 -7.74 -24.92 -19.04
N PHE A 370 -8.74 -25.54 -18.42
CA PHE A 370 -9.94 -24.85 -17.94
C PHE A 370 -9.59 -23.77 -16.92
N LEU A 371 -8.79 -24.12 -15.90
CA LEU A 371 -8.37 -23.19 -14.85
C LEU A 371 -7.58 -22.00 -15.45
N PHE A 372 -6.68 -22.28 -16.39
CA PHE A 372 -5.91 -21.26 -17.10
C PHE A 372 -6.78 -20.35 -17.99
N LEU A 373 -7.75 -20.91 -18.72
CA LEU A 373 -8.64 -20.16 -19.62
C LEU A 373 -9.55 -19.19 -18.88
N PHE A 374 -10.07 -19.60 -17.72
CA PHE A 374 -11.01 -18.78 -16.95
C PHE A 374 -10.32 -17.86 -15.94
N GLY A 375 -8.99 -17.93 -15.78
CA GLY A 375 -8.25 -17.15 -14.80
C GLY A 375 -8.75 -17.37 -13.36
N LEU A 376 -9.35 -18.54 -13.11
CA LEU A 376 -9.92 -18.92 -11.82
C LEU A 376 -8.85 -19.44 -10.84
N LEU A 377 -7.60 -19.59 -11.33
CA LEU A 377 -6.38 -19.87 -10.58
C LEU A 377 -5.18 -19.19 -11.24
#